data_AF-A0A973F7Y6-F1
#
_entry.id   AF-A0A973F7Y6-F1
#
_cell.length_a   1.000
_cell.length_b   1.000
_cell.length_c   1.000
_cell.angle_alpha   90.00
_cell.angle_beta   90.00
_cell.angle_gamma   90.00
#
_symmetry.space_group_name_H-M   'P 1'
#
loop_
_entity.id
_entity.type
_entity.pdbx_description
1 polymer ?
#
loop_
_entity_poly.entity_id
_entity_poly.type
_entity_poly.pdbx_seq_one_letter_code
_entity_poly.pdbx_strand_id
1 'polypeptide(L)'
;MKRFSVWLIGQVLLVFLLLPAHAAAAKTYYHVTVKAILDRSNASDCEWAWVTLVEIPKSRAYPREAALARRNGGSLRGSVLALIRADAWRSAHRHRSETICRGQRAEMVVAWQESRGDRVYAQGGLNDPDDPNKISFGFTNRKIVDENGRWFDPRSRAYVVVGMPVPAGGEPVEMRGEVMLRAVNYADPLKHYSKCGKEWTEQYPSALDHFHLFDSFYPGSDDIFGQKSVSPGSGTLYVYQIVRSTSREHPHWQRQEM
;
A
#
# COMPACT_ATOMS: atom_id res chain seq x y z
N MET A 1 -11.67 16.72 -64.46
CA MET A 1 -11.31 17.23 -63.11
C MET A 1 -11.44 16.16 -61.99
N LYS A 2 -10.92 14.93 -62.15
CA LYS A 2 -11.00 13.88 -61.11
C LYS A 2 -9.65 13.35 -60.61
N ARG A 3 -8.54 13.63 -61.30
CA ARG A 3 -7.20 13.12 -60.96
C ARG A 3 -6.45 13.93 -59.89
N PHE A 4 -6.80 15.20 -59.71
CA PHE A 4 -6.17 16.06 -58.70
C PHE A 4 -6.60 15.73 -57.26
N SER A 5 -7.82 15.22 -57.07
CA SER A 5 -8.37 14.94 -55.73
C SER A 5 -7.74 13.70 -55.09
N VAL A 6 -7.42 12.66 -55.88
CA VAL A 6 -6.80 11.41 -55.38
C VAL A 6 -5.35 11.65 -54.93
N TRP A 7 -4.63 12.52 -55.63
CA TRP A 7 -3.24 12.84 -55.31
C TRP A 7 -3.11 13.66 -54.02
N LEU A 8 -4.04 14.60 -53.79
CA LEU A 8 -4.10 15.38 -52.55
C LEU A 8 -4.44 14.50 -51.33
N ILE A 9 -5.39 13.56 -51.48
CA ILE A 9 -5.76 12.61 -50.43
C ILE A 9 -4.58 11.68 -50.09
N GLY A 10 -3.85 11.21 -51.12
CA GLY A 10 -2.65 10.40 -50.93
C GLY A 10 -1.55 11.12 -50.17
N GLN A 11 -1.32 12.42 -50.45
CA GLN A 11 -0.33 13.22 -49.71
C GLN A 11 -0.75 13.51 -48.26
N VAL A 12 -2.04 13.76 -48.00
CA VAL A 12 -2.53 13.97 -46.62
C VAL A 12 -2.39 12.70 -45.79
N LEU A 13 -2.69 11.52 -46.36
CA LEU A 13 -2.49 10.22 -45.70
C LEU A 13 -1.01 9.92 -45.42
N LEU A 14 -0.12 10.28 -46.35
CA LEU A 14 1.33 10.11 -46.17
C LEU A 14 1.87 11.03 -45.07
N VAL A 15 1.39 12.26 -44.96
CA VAL A 15 1.76 13.19 -43.88
C VAL A 15 1.25 12.69 -42.52
N PHE A 16 0.06 12.08 -42.46
CA PHE A 16 -0.44 11.46 -41.22
C PHE A 16 0.35 10.20 -40.80
N LEU A 17 0.89 9.44 -41.76
CA LEU A 17 1.77 8.29 -41.50
C LEU A 17 3.20 8.69 -41.12
N LEU A 18 3.65 9.89 -41.52
CA LEU A 18 4.97 10.45 -41.21
C LEU A 18 4.99 11.33 -39.97
N LEU A 19 3.82 11.63 -39.38
CA LEU A 19 3.78 12.21 -38.04
C LEU A 19 4.37 11.16 -37.09
N PRO A 20 5.45 11.48 -36.35
CA PRO A 20 5.92 10.59 -35.31
C PRO A 20 4.76 10.44 -34.35
N ALA A 21 4.13 9.27 -34.34
CA ALA A 21 3.34 8.84 -33.21
C ALA A 21 4.25 9.10 -32.02
N HIS A 22 3.90 10.10 -31.19
CA HIS A 22 4.56 10.28 -29.92
C HIS A 22 4.27 8.97 -29.20
N ALA A 23 5.21 8.03 -29.29
CA ALA A 23 5.18 6.81 -28.54
C ALA A 23 5.16 7.28 -27.10
N ALA A 24 3.96 7.33 -26.50
CA ALA A 24 3.81 7.64 -25.11
C ALA A 24 4.72 6.65 -24.41
N ALA A 25 5.78 7.16 -23.76
CA ALA A 25 6.73 6.31 -23.06
C ALA A 25 5.93 5.32 -22.21
N ALA A 26 6.20 4.02 -22.39
CA ALA A 26 5.46 2.99 -21.70
C ALA A 26 5.53 3.27 -20.19
N LYS A 27 4.37 3.23 -19.52
CA LYS A 27 4.32 3.45 -18.08
C LYS A 27 5.03 2.28 -17.38
N THR A 28 5.85 2.60 -16.40
CA THR A 28 6.44 1.62 -15.49
C THR A 28 5.58 1.52 -14.23
N TYR A 29 5.21 0.29 -13.87
CA TYR A 29 4.44 -0.04 -12.69
C TYR A 29 5.31 -0.80 -11.70
N TYR A 30 5.00 -0.65 -10.42
CA TYR A 30 5.65 -1.36 -9.32
C TYR A 30 4.56 -2.06 -8.52
N HIS A 31 4.67 -3.38 -8.43
CA HIS A 31 3.74 -4.25 -7.73
C HIS A 31 4.41 -4.75 -6.46
N VAL A 32 3.86 -4.38 -5.31
CA VAL A 32 4.40 -4.74 -4.00
C VAL A 32 3.47 -5.73 -3.34
N THR A 33 3.99 -6.92 -3.04
CA THR A 33 3.33 -7.91 -2.18
C THR A 33 4.05 -7.93 -0.84
N VAL A 34 3.33 -7.84 0.27
CA VAL A 34 3.89 -7.95 1.62
C VAL A 34 3.08 -8.97 2.41
N LYS A 35 3.76 -9.87 3.10
CA LYS A 35 3.19 -10.77 4.11
C LYS A 35 3.86 -10.46 5.44
N ALA A 36 3.10 -9.97 6.40
CA ALA A 36 3.55 -9.84 7.78
C ALA A 36 3.13 -11.11 8.54
N ILE A 37 4.09 -11.84 9.08
CA ILE A 37 3.86 -12.99 9.98
C ILE A 37 4.00 -12.43 11.39
N LEU A 38 2.91 -12.43 12.17
CA LEU A 38 2.85 -11.80 13.48
C LEU A 38 3.49 -12.69 14.56
N ASP A 39 3.28 -14.00 14.45
CA ASP A 39 3.89 -15.02 15.30
C ASP A 39 4.66 -16.02 14.42
N ARG A 40 5.99 -16.10 14.62
CA ARG A 40 6.84 -17.02 13.85
C ARG A 40 6.55 -18.49 14.11
N SER A 41 6.01 -18.80 15.28
CA SER A 41 5.61 -20.17 15.63
C SER A 41 4.27 -20.55 14.99
N ASN A 42 3.51 -19.55 14.52
CA ASN A 42 2.23 -19.74 13.85
C ASN A 42 2.17 -18.94 12.54
N ALA A 43 2.68 -19.54 11.47
CA ALA A 43 2.70 -18.92 10.13
C ALA A 43 1.30 -18.61 9.54
N SER A 44 0.22 -19.13 10.15
CA SER A 44 -1.15 -18.77 9.78
C SER A 44 -1.58 -17.41 10.34
N ASP A 45 -0.93 -16.93 11.40
CA ASP A 45 -1.15 -15.60 11.97
C ASP A 45 -0.43 -14.54 11.15
N CYS A 46 -1.12 -14.04 10.13
CA CYS A 46 -0.50 -13.16 9.16
C CYS A 46 -1.44 -12.10 8.58
N GLU A 47 -0.82 -11.03 8.09
CA GLU A 47 -1.42 -10.02 7.27
C GLU A 47 -0.78 -10.04 5.89
N TRP A 48 -1.59 -9.78 4.86
CA TRP A 48 -1.16 -9.62 3.48
C TRP A 48 -1.52 -8.22 2.99
N ALA A 49 -0.69 -7.67 2.11
CA ALA A 49 -1.01 -6.48 1.34
C ALA A 49 -0.49 -6.59 -0.09
N TRP A 50 -1.28 -6.03 -1.01
CA TRP A 50 -0.96 -5.93 -2.43
C TRP A 50 -1.09 -4.47 -2.84
N VAL A 51 -0.05 -3.90 -3.44
CA VAL A 51 -0.03 -2.49 -3.82
C VAL A 51 0.44 -2.37 -5.26
N THR A 52 -0.27 -1.57 -6.05
CA THR A 52 0.16 -1.18 -7.40
C THR A 52 0.45 0.30 -7.42
N LEU A 53 1.66 0.63 -7.82
CA LEU A 53 2.14 1.98 -8.00
C LEU A 53 2.49 2.21 -9.47
N VAL A 54 2.43 3.46 -9.92
CA VAL A 54 2.94 3.88 -11.23
C VAL A 54 4.03 4.93 -11.06
N GLU A 55 5.08 4.79 -11.85
CA GLU A 55 6.13 5.79 -11.92
C GLU A 55 5.62 7.05 -12.60
N ILE A 56 5.76 8.19 -11.92
CA ILE A 56 5.49 9.49 -12.51
C ILE A 56 6.70 10.43 -12.30
N PRO A 57 7.07 11.25 -13.30
CA PRO A 57 8.11 12.24 -13.13
C PRO A 57 7.80 13.19 -11.98
N LYS A 58 8.80 13.58 -11.18
CA LYS A 58 8.63 14.56 -10.09
C LYS A 58 8.06 15.88 -10.60
N SER A 59 8.35 16.28 -11.83
CA SER A 59 7.80 17.49 -12.45
C SER A 59 6.27 17.48 -12.55
N ARG A 60 5.65 16.30 -12.67
CA ARG A 60 4.21 16.12 -12.68
C ARG A 60 3.63 16.12 -11.25
N ALA A 61 4.30 15.47 -10.31
CA ALA A 61 3.87 15.41 -8.90
C ALA A 61 4.06 16.74 -8.14
N TYR A 62 5.03 17.55 -8.54
CA TYR A 62 5.43 18.80 -7.89
C TYR A 62 5.53 19.94 -8.93
N PRO A 63 4.40 20.36 -9.52
CA PRO A 63 4.42 21.29 -10.66
C PRO A 63 4.93 22.68 -10.28
N ARG A 64 4.73 23.12 -9.03
CA ARG A 64 5.18 24.44 -8.56
C ARG A 64 6.69 24.47 -8.39
N GLU A 65 7.25 23.44 -7.79
CA GLU A 65 8.67 23.21 -7.58
C GLU A 65 9.38 23.03 -8.92
N ALA A 66 8.77 22.30 -9.87
CA ALA A 66 9.28 22.16 -11.22
C ALA A 66 9.28 23.48 -12.00
N ALA A 67 8.27 24.33 -11.81
CA ALA A 67 8.27 25.67 -12.39
C ALA A 67 9.35 26.56 -11.76
N LEU A 68 9.57 26.47 -10.45
CA LEU A 68 10.64 27.19 -9.76
C LEU A 68 12.03 26.75 -10.23
N ALA A 69 12.27 25.45 -10.34
CA ALA A 69 13.54 24.91 -10.85
C ALA A 69 13.83 25.44 -12.26
N ARG A 70 12.84 25.39 -13.16
CA ARG A 70 12.96 25.93 -14.53
C ARG A 70 13.30 27.42 -14.57
N ARG A 71 12.66 28.22 -13.72
CA ARG A 71 12.96 29.67 -13.62
C ARG A 71 14.39 29.96 -13.20
N ASN A 72 15.04 29.04 -12.49
CA ASN A 72 16.42 29.15 -12.03
C ASN A 72 17.40 28.36 -12.92
N GLY A 73 17.02 28.01 -14.16
CA GLY A 73 17.87 27.29 -15.11
C GLY A 73 18.05 25.79 -14.80
N GLY A 74 17.29 25.23 -13.86
CA GLY A 74 17.36 23.84 -13.46
C GLY A 74 16.15 22.99 -13.89
N SER A 75 16.15 21.73 -13.47
CA SER A 75 15.02 20.81 -13.66
C SER A 75 14.82 19.94 -12.41
N LEU A 76 13.58 19.53 -12.16
CA LEU A 76 13.26 18.62 -11.05
C LEU A 76 13.43 17.18 -11.54
N ARG A 77 14.57 16.57 -11.21
CA ARG A 77 14.98 15.23 -11.67
C ARG A 77 14.34 14.10 -10.86
N GLY A 78 14.21 12.93 -11.50
CA GLY A 78 13.72 11.70 -10.89
C GLY A 78 12.19 11.57 -10.89
N SER A 79 11.72 10.50 -10.26
CA SER A 79 10.32 10.09 -10.26
C SER A 79 9.79 9.88 -8.83
N VAL A 80 8.47 9.84 -8.69
CA VAL A 80 7.78 9.31 -7.51
C VAL A 80 6.91 8.14 -7.92
N LEU A 81 6.58 7.27 -6.97
CA LEU A 81 5.66 6.17 -7.19
C LEU A 81 4.28 6.57 -6.69
N ALA A 82 3.34 6.66 -7.61
CA ALA A 82 1.97 7.08 -7.37
C ALA A 82 1.04 5.90 -7.12
N LEU A 83 0.19 5.99 -6.11
CA LEU A 83 -0.76 4.94 -5.76
C LEU A 83 -1.86 4.83 -6.83
N ILE A 84 -1.97 3.64 -7.41
CA ILE A 84 -3.11 3.25 -8.26
C ILE A 84 -4.16 2.56 -7.41
N ARG A 85 -3.75 1.49 -6.72
CA ARG A 85 -4.63 0.69 -5.88
C ARG A 85 -3.82 -0.05 -4.83
N ALA A 86 -4.47 -0.35 -3.72
CA ALA A 86 -3.95 -1.23 -2.69
C ALA A 86 -5.09 -1.97 -2.02
N ASP A 87 -4.80 -3.17 -1.53
CA ASP A 87 -5.70 -4.00 -0.73
C ASP A 87 -4.88 -4.70 0.36
N ALA A 88 -5.54 -5.08 1.44
CA ALA A 88 -4.95 -5.86 2.51
C ALA A 88 -5.92 -6.94 3.00
N TRP A 89 -5.37 -7.95 3.64
CA TRP A 89 -6.13 -9.01 4.29
C TRP A 89 -5.42 -9.40 5.58
N ARG A 90 -6.15 -9.82 6.59
CA ARG A 90 -5.60 -10.41 7.82
C ARG A 90 -6.30 -11.71 8.12
N SER A 91 -5.57 -12.69 8.63
CA SER A 91 -6.15 -13.93 9.14
C SER A 91 -6.94 -13.68 10.43
N ALA A 92 -7.93 -14.55 10.68
CA ALA A 92 -8.51 -14.65 12.02
C ALA A 92 -7.44 -15.10 13.02
N HIS A 93 -7.55 -14.62 14.26
CA HIS A 93 -6.61 -14.97 15.31
C HIS A 93 -7.34 -15.14 16.63
N ARG A 94 -6.85 -16.10 17.43
CA ARG A 94 -7.28 -16.29 18.80
C ARG A 94 -6.13 -16.86 19.62
N HIS A 95 -5.55 -16.04 20.47
CA HIS A 95 -4.50 -16.44 21.39
C HIS A 95 -4.99 -16.45 22.82
N ARG A 96 -4.52 -17.44 23.57
CA ARG A 96 -4.80 -17.65 24.99
C ARG A 96 -3.48 -17.68 25.74
N SER A 97 -3.36 -16.84 26.76
CA SER A 97 -2.20 -16.82 27.65
C SER A 97 -2.62 -16.94 29.10
N GLU A 98 -1.78 -17.62 29.90
CA GLU A 98 -1.97 -17.69 31.34
C GLU A 98 -1.67 -16.32 31.97
N THR A 99 -2.54 -15.91 32.90
CA THR A 99 -2.38 -14.69 33.68
C THR A 99 -2.81 -14.92 35.12
N ILE A 100 -2.65 -13.90 35.97
CA ILE A 100 -3.09 -13.94 37.37
C ILE A 100 -4.19 -12.90 37.58
N CYS A 101 -5.29 -13.33 38.18
CA CYS A 101 -6.40 -12.48 38.57
C CYS A 101 -6.64 -12.66 40.07
N ARG A 102 -6.43 -11.61 40.88
CA ARG A 102 -6.63 -11.64 42.34
C ARG A 102 -5.95 -12.84 43.04
N GLY A 103 -4.73 -13.19 42.60
CA GLY A 103 -3.95 -14.29 43.16
C GLY A 103 -4.32 -15.68 42.63
N GLN A 104 -5.33 -15.82 41.76
CA GLN A 104 -5.70 -17.07 41.12
C GLN A 104 -5.24 -17.11 39.65
N ARG A 105 -4.89 -18.30 39.15
CA ARG A 105 -4.63 -18.52 37.72
C ARG A 105 -5.89 -18.19 36.92
N ALA A 106 -5.70 -17.48 35.82
CA ALA A 106 -6.76 -17.10 34.91
C ALA A 106 -6.25 -17.12 33.46
N GLU A 107 -7.17 -17.00 32.51
CA GLU A 107 -6.85 -16.91 31.07
C GLU A 107 -7.04 -15.46 30.61
N MET A 108 -6.11 -14.99 29.78
CA MET A 108 -6.32 -13.81 28.93
C MET A 108 -6.52 -14.30 27.50
N VAL A 109 -7.61 -13.86 26.88
CA VAL A 109 -7.92 -14.13 25.47
C VAL A 109 -7.75 -12.86 24.68
N VAL A 110 -7.04 -12.96 23.55
CA VAL A 110 -6.92 -11.91 22.54
C VAL A 110 -7.40 -12.49 21.22
N ALA A 111 -8.36 -11.83 20.57
CA ALA A 111 -8.94 -12.33 19.33
C ALA A 111 -9.31 -11.22 18.35
N TRP A 112 -9.31 -11.55 17.07
CA TRP A 112 -9.90 -10.73 16.01
C TRP A 112 -10.37 -11.63 14.87
N GLN A 113 -11.33 -11.13 14.10
CA GLN A 113 -11.83 -11.85 12.93
C GLN A 113 -10.95 -11.59 11.71
N GLU A 114 -11.02 -12.54 10.78
CA GLU A 114 -10.51 -12.34 9.43
C GLU A 114 -11.17 -11.09 8.84
N SER A 115 -10.37 -10.24 8.20
CA SER A 115 -10.90 -9.03 7.57
C SER A 115 -10.09 -8.62 6.36
N ARG A 116 -10.79 -8.04 5.38
CA ARG A 116 -10.20 -7.30 4.25
C ARG A 116 -9.95 -5.84 4.64
N GLY A 117 -8.95 -5.23 4.03
CA GLY A 117 -8.60 -3.82 4.15
C GLY A 117 -9.23 -3.01 3.03
N ASP A 118 -10.28 -2.26 3.32
CA ASP A 118 -10.97 -1.44 2.31
C ASP A 118 -10.17 -0.16 1.97
N ARG A 119 -9.24 0.24 2.85
CA ARG A 119 -8.46 1.47 2.75
C ARG A 119 -7.02 1.25 3.15
N VAL A 120 -6.20 1.02 2.13
CA VAL A 120 -4.76 0.83 2.26
C VAL A 120 -4.04 1.97 1.58
N TYR A 121 -3.19 2.65 2.33
CA TYR A 121 -2.45 3.82 1.87
C TYR A 121 -0.95 3.52 1.93
N ALA A 122 -0.29 3.70 0.80
CA ALA A 122 1.13 3.43 0.66
C ALA A 122 1.80 4.53 -0.17
N GLN A 123 3.07 4.73 0.12
CA GLN A 123 3.93 5.65 -0.59
C GLN A 123 5.17 4.89 -1.07
N GLY A 124 5.60 5.19 -2.28
CA GLY A 124 6.90 4.75 -2.77
C GLY A 124 7.67 5.89 -3.43
N GLY A 125 8.98 5.72 -3.53
CA GLY A 125 9.85 6.69 -4.17
C GLY A 125 11.08 6.04 -4.77
N LEU A 126 11.53 6.57 -5.92
CA LEU A 126 12.84 6.29 -6.47
C LEU A 126 13.77 7.36 -5.89
N ASN A 127 14.53 6.96 -4.86
CA ASN A 127 15.18 7.90 -3.94
C ASN A 127 16.42 8.56 -4.55
N ASP A 128 17.02 7.90 -5.52
CA ASP A 128 18.18 8.38 -6.23
C ASP A 128 17.76 8.80 -7.65
N PRO A 129 17.83 10.09 -8.00
CA PRO A 129 17.47 10.55 -9.33
C PRO A 129 18.43 10.06 -10.42
N ASP A 130 19.59 9.53 -10.03
CA ASP A 130 20.62 8.97 -10.91
C ASP A 130 20.58 7.43 -10.95
N ASP A 131 19.85 6.79 -10.04
CA ASP A 131 19.72 5.33 -9.96
C ASP A 131 18.25 4.89 -9.76
N PRO A 132 17.53 4.55 -10.85
CA PRO A 132 16.14 4.12 -10.79
C PRO A 132 15.97 2.76 -10.12
N ASN A 133 17.05 2.05 -9.79
CA ASN A 133 16.98 0.79 -9.06
C ASN A 133 16.79 0.97 -7.56
N LYS A 134 17.13 2.14 -7.00
CA LYS A 134 16.96 2.41 -5.57
C LYS A 134 15.53 2.82 -5.25
N ILE A 135 14.81 1.92 -4.58
CA ILE A 135 13.41 2.11 -4.21
C ILE A 135 13.26 2.26 -2.69
N SER A 136 12.34 3.13 -2.29
CA SER A 136 11.70 3.04 -0.98
C SER A 136 10.22 2.80 -1.12
N PHE A 137 9.68 2.12 -0.12
CA PHE A 137 8.26 1.84 -0.01
C PHE A 137 7.86 1.78 1.46
N GLY A 138 6.64 2.19 1.77
CA GLY A 138 6.02 1.88 3.04
C GLY A 138 4.57 2.32 3.11
N PHE A 139 3.86 1.78 4.10
CA PHE A 139 2.49 2.19 4.37
C PHE A 139 2.50 3.54 5.11
N THR A 140 1.54 4.41 4.80
CA THR A 140 1.47 5.72 5.44
C THR A 140 0.06 6.30 5.46
N ASN A 141 -0.28 7.03 6.53
CA ASN A 141 -1.48 7.86 6.61
C ASN A 141 -1.20 9.35 6.34
N ARG A 142 -0.02 9.66 5.76
CA ARG A 142 0.36 11.01 5.29
C ARG A 142 -0.14 11.24 3.87
N LYS A 143 0.02 12.47 3.38
CA LYS A 143 -0.29 12.80 1.98
C LYS A 143 0.45 11.87 1.03
N ILE A 144 -0.26 11.37 0.03
CA ILE A 144 0.27 10.51 -1.03
C ILE A 144 -0.15 11.05 -2.39
N VAL A 145 0.57 10.63 -3.42
CA VAL A 145 0.30 11.02 -4.81
C VAL A 145 -0.49 9.94 -5.51
N ASP A 146 -1.58 10.33 -6.18
CA ASP A 146 -2.41 9.44 -7.00
C ASP A 146 -1.84 9.28 -8.42
N GLU A 147 -2.37 8.33 -9.19
CA GLU A 147 -1.93 8.08 -10.57
C GLU A 147 -2.06 9.27 -11.53
N ASN A 148 -2.85 10.28 -11.15
CA ASN A 148 -3.02 11.51 -11.91
C ASN A 148 -1.91 12.53 -11.61
N GLY A 149 -1.08 12.27 -10.60
CA GLY A 149 -0.04 13.18 -10.11
C GLY A 149 -0.57 14.19 -9.09
N ARG A 150 -1.75 13.94 -8.49
CA ARG A 150 -2.35 14.80 -7.48
C ARG A 150 -2.05 14.28 -6.09
N TRP A 151 -1.65 15.19 -5.21
CA TRP A 151 -1.52 14.90 -3.79
C TRP A 151 -2.90 14.91 -3.14
N PHE A 152 -3.21 13.86 -2.39
CA PHE A 152 -4.35 13.85 -1.49
C PHE A 152 -3.92 13.44 -0.08
N ASP A 153 -4.65 13.94 0.90
CA ASP A 153 -4.47 13.54 2.29
C ASP A 153 -5.44 12.40 2.61
N PRO A 154 -4.97 11.19 2.97
CA PRO A 154 -5.84 10.13 3.44
C PRO A 154 -6.78 10.58 4.56
N ARG A 155 -6.35 11.53 5.41
CA ARG A 155 -7.14 12.09 6.52
C ARG A 155 -8.28 12.99 6.07
N SER A 156 -8.25 13.51 4.84
CA SER A 156 -9.36 14.30 4.31
C SER A 156 -10.52 13.43 3.79
N ARG A 157 -10.35 12.11 3.75
CA ARG A 157 -11.43 11.17 3.39
C ARG A 157 -12.22 10.81 4.64
N ALA A 158 -13.55 10.87 4.56
CA ALA A 158 -14.42 10.44 5.65
C ALA A 158 -14.14 8.97 5.99
N TYR A 159 -13.54 8.74 7.15
CA TYR A 159 -13.33 7.41 7.71
C TYR A 159 -14.54 7.07 8.57
N VAL A 160 -15.50 6.37 7.96
CA VAL A 160 -16.60 5.79 8.71
C VAL A 160 -16.05 4.55 9.38
N VAL A 161 -15.76 4.68 10.67
CA VAL A 161 -15.54 3.53 11.52
C VAL A 161 -16.88 2.87 11.68
N VAL A 162 -17.07 1.71 11.06
CA VAL A 162 -18.18 0.83 11.42
C VAL A 162 -17.79 0.18 12.74
N GLY A 163 -18.11 0.87 13.84
CA GLY A 163 -18.03 0.36 15.21
C GLY A 163 -19.37 -0.25 15.63
N MET A 164 -19.29 -1.33 16.42
CA MET A 164 -20.27 -2.40 16.55
C MET A 164 -21.76 -2.05 16.33
N PRO A 165 -22.45 -2.71 15.37
CA PRO A 165 -23.87 -2.95 15.54
C PRO A 165 -24.03 -3.83 16.78
N VAL A 166 -24.50 -3.25 17.89
CA VAL A 166 -24.96 -4.03 19.04
C VAL A 166 -26.18 -4.80 18.54
N PRO A 167 -26.18 -6.14 18.53
CA PRO A 167 -27.40 -6.90 18.29
C PRO A 167 -28.46 -6.40 19.27
N ALA A 168 -29.70 -6.19 18.85
CA ALA A 168 -30.76 -5.81 19.79
C ALA A 168 -30.81 -6.85 20.92
N GLY A 169 -30.48 -6.45 22.15
CA GLY A 169 -30.39 -7.33 23.32
C GLY A 169 -29.00 -7.87 23.69
N GLY A 170 -27.94 -7.50 22.96
CA GLY A 170 -26.56 -7.77 23.36
C GLY A 170 -26.03 -6.72 24.37
N GLU A 171 -25.17 -7.14 25.29
CA GLU A 171 -24.49 -6.20 26.20
C GLU A 171 -23.44 -5.39 25.43
N PRO A 172 -23.44 -4.05 25.56
CA PRO A 172 -22.39 -3.22 25.00
C PRO A 172 -21.02 -3.60 25.57
N VAL A 173 -20.04 -3.85 24.70
CA VAL A 173 -18.66 -4.09 25.12
C VAL A 173 -17.91 -2.75 25.21
N GLU A 174 -17.13 -2.57 26.28
CA GLU A 174 -16.29 -1.38 26.46
C GLU A 174 -15.32 -1.22 25.28
N MET A 175 -15.27 -0.04 24.67
CA MET A 175 -14.22 0.34 23.72
C MET A 175 -13.14 1.13 24.46
N ARG A 176 -11.88 0.69 24.36
CA ARG A 176 -10.73 1.37 24.95
C ARG A 176 -9.84 1.97 23.87
N GLY A 177 -9.25 3.11 24.21
CA GLY A 177 -8.33 3.85 23.34
C GLY A 177 -9.04 4.67 22.27
N GLU A 178 -8.23 5.34 21.46
CA GLU A 178 -8.70 6.18 20.37
C GLU A 178 -8.80 5.37 19.07
N VAL A 179 -9.81 5.67 18.26
CA VAL A 179 -9.91 5.15 16.90
C VAL A 179 -9.33 6.17 15.95
N MET A 180 -8.21 5.82 15.32
CA MET A 180 -7.48 6.71 14.42
C MET A 180 -7.48 6.18 12.99
N LEU A 181 -7.33 7.06 12.01
CA LEU A 181 -6.98 6.63 10.65
C LEU A 181 -5.57 6.02 10.65
N ARG A 182 -5.48 4.75 10.29
CA ARG A 182 -4.23 3.98 10.15
C ARG A 182 -3.77 3.98 8.69
N ALA A 183 -2.58 3.45 8.42
CA ALA A 183 -2.13 3.29 7.04
C ALA A 183 -2.87 2.12 6.36
N VAL A 184 -3.11 1.06 7.12
CA VAL A 184 -3.98 -0.06 6.74
C VAL A 184 -5.21 -0.08 7.64
N ASN A 185 -6.39 0.05 7.04
CA ASN A 185 -7.66 0.04 7.78
C ASN A 185 -8.50 -1.15 7.30
N TYR A 186 -8.89 -1.99 8.24
CA TYR A 186 -9.71 -3.17 8.01
C TYR A 186 -11.20 -2.86 8.14
N ALA A 187 -12.02 -3.58 7.36
CA ALA A 187 -13.48 -3.50 7.43
C ALA A 187 -14.02 -3.84 8.83
N ASP A 188 -13.46 -4.87 9.47
CA ASP A 188 -13.55 -5.07 10.92
C ASP A 188 -12.29 -4.46 11.57
N PRO A 189 -12.37 -3.28 12.20
CA PRO A 189 -11.22 -2.64 12.81
C PRO A 189 -10.95 -3.15 14.23
N LEU A 190 -11.66 -4.15 14.74
CA LEU A 190 -11.66 -4.47 16.17
C LEU A 190 -10.71 -5.60 16.54
N LYS A 191 -10.14 -5.44 17.72
CA LYS A 191 -9.39 -6.46 18.47
C LYS A 191 -10.06 -6.63 19.82
N HIS A 192 -10.43 -7.86 20.14
CA HIS A 192 -11.20 -8.21 21.33
C HIS A 192 -10.29 -8.79 22.41
N TYR A 193 -10.59 -8.42 23.64
CA TYR A 193 -9.90 -8.88 24.82
C TYR A 193 -10.90 -9.44 25.83
N SER A 194 -10.52 -10.52 26.48
CA SER A 194 -11.22 -11.04 27.66
C SER A 194 -10.20 -11.39 28.74
N LYS A 195 -10.35 -10.81 29.93
CA LYS A 195 -9.45 -11.06 31.08
C LYS A 195 -10.19 -10.83 32.40
N CYS A 196 -10.07 -11.79 33.32
CA CYS A 196 -10.68 -11.73 34.66
C CYS A 196 -12.21 -11.45 34.64
N GLY A 197 -12.95 -12.01 33.67
CA GLY A 197 -14.39 -11.78 33.52
C GLY A 197 -14.76 -10.38 33.00
N LYS A 198 -13.78 -9.60 32.52
CA LYS A 198 -14.01 -8.33 31.82
C LYS A 198 -13.71 -8.49 30.35
N GLU A 199 -14.52 -7.86 29.52
CA GLU A 199 -14.33 -7.82 28.06
C GLU A 199 -14.20 -6.38 27.61
N TRP A 200 -13.30 -6.14 26.66
CA TRP A 200 -13.18 -4.85 25.99
C TRP A 200 -12.66 -5.03 24.57
N THR A 201 -12.80 -3.97 23.79
CA THR A 201 -12.28 -3.89 22.43
C THR A 201 -11.33 -2.72 22.28
N GLU A 202 -10.39 -2.86 21.35
CA GLU A 202 -9.49 -1.79 20.91
C GLU A 202 -9.43 -1.79 19.39
N GLN A 203 -8.96 -0.69 18.80
CA GLN A 203 -8.64 -0.68 17.37
C GLN A 203 -7.47 -1.64 17.11
N TYR A 204 -7.64 -2.55 16.14
CA TYR A 204 -6.58 -3.43 15.67
C TYR A 204 -5.43 -2.62 15.04
N PRO A 205 -4.21 -2.67 15.61
CA PRO A 205 -3.04 -2.07 14.99
C PRO A 205 -2.43 -3.05 13.98
N SER A 206 -2.50 -2.71 12.69
CA SER A 206 -1.93 -3.55 11.64
C SER A 206 -0.41 -3.65 11.78
N ALA A 207 0.16 -4.85 11.64
CA ALA A 207 1.59 -5.04 11.56
C ALA A 207 2.19 -4.33 10.33
N LEU A 208 1.40 -4.11 9.27
CA LEU A 208 1.82 -3.41 8.06
C LEU A 208 2.01 -1.91 8.30
N ASP A 209 1.39 -1.31 9.32
CA ASP A 209 1.55 0.13 9.64
C ASP A 209 3.01 0.52 9.89
N HIS A 210 3.86 -0.43 10.30
CA HIS A 210 5.28 -0.22 10.60
C HIS A 210 6.21 -0.67 9.46
N PHE A 211 5.65 -1.18 8.36
CA PHE A 211 6.46 -1.68 7.26
C PHE A 211 6.98 -0.55 6.38
N HIS A 212 8.30 -0.38 6.41
CA HIS A 212 9.06 0.48 5.53
C HIS A 212 10.28 -0.28 5.02
N LEU A 213 10.61 -0.10 3.74
CA LEU A 213 11.82 -0.66 3.14
C LEU A 213 12.55 0.39 2.32
N PHE A 214 13.86 0.21 2.26
CA PHE A 214 14.74 0.81 1.28
C PHE A 214 15.54 -0.35 0.68
N ASP A 215 15.46 -0.53 -0.62
CA ASP A 215 16.08 -1.67 -1.30
C ASP A 215 16.51 -1.27 -2.72
N SER A 216 17.14 -2.19 -3.46
CA SER A 216 17.62 -1.95 -4.82
C SER A 216 17.43 -3.15 -5.73
N PHE A 217 16.90 -2.91 -6.93
CA PHE A 217 16.88 -3.93 -7.97
C PHE A 217 18.31 -4.27 -8.38
N TYR A 218 18.62 -5.56 -8.51
CA TYR A 218 19.87 -5.98 -9.15
C TYR A 218 19.90 -5.49 -10.60
N PRO A 219 21.07 -5.13 -11.15
CA PRO A 219 21.18 -4.71 -12.55
C PRO A 219 20.58 -5.76 -13.50
N GLY A 220 19.60 -5.35 -14.30
CA GLY A 220 18.89 -6.24 -15.23
C GLY A 220 17.77 -7.09 -14.62
N SER A 221 17.50 -6.95 -13.32
CA SER A 221 16.34 -7.57 -12.66
C SER A 221 15.17 -6.60 -12.61
N ASP A 222 13.97 -7.14 -12.78
CA ASP A 222 12.70 -6.44 -12.52
C ASP A 222 12.02 -6.94 -11.24
N ASP A 223 12.72 -7.74 -10.43
CA ASP A 223 12.21 -8.31 -9.18
C ASP A 223 13.15 -8.06 -8.00
N ILE A 224 12.54 -7.81 -6.85
CA ILE A 224 13.15 -7.86 -5.52
C ILE A 224 12.33 -8.83 -4.69
N PHE A 225 12.97 -9.84 -4.12
CA PHE A 225 12.36 -10.72 -3.13
C PHE A 225 13.21 -10.71 -1.85
N GLY A 226 12.57 -10.49 -0.70
CA GLY A 226 13.30 -10.31 0.54
C GLY A 226 12.49 -10.55 1.80
N GLN A 227 13.19 -10.54 2.93
CA GLN A 227 12.59 -10.65 4.25
C GLN A 227 13.26 -9.72 5.26
N LYS A 228 12.50 -9.21 6.23
CA LYS A 228 13.04 -8.38 7.32
C LYS A 228 12.20 -8.48 8.59
N SER A 229 12.82 -8.25 9.74
CA SER A 229 12.12 -8.05 11.02
C SER A 229 11.96 -6.56 11.31
N VAL A 230 10.96 -6.17 12.11
CA VAL A 230 10.79 -4.77 12.57
C VAL A 230 12.03 -4.32 13.36
N SER A 231 12.49 -5.17 14.26
CA SER A 231 13.65 -4.95 15.13
C SER A 231 14.26 -6.31 15.53
N PRO A 232 15.53 -6.35 15.99
CA PRO A 232 16.08 -7.54 16.61
C PRO A 232 15.20 -8.00 17.78
N GLY A 233 14.75 -9.25 17.76
CA GLY A 233 13.85 -9.82 18.79
C GLY A 233 12.36 -9.53 18.59
N SER A 234 11.97 -8.76 17.56
CA SER A 234 10.56 -8.63 17.17
C SER A 234 9.99 -9.98 16.74
N GLY A 235 8.81 -10.33 17.28
CA GLY A 235 8.01 -11.47 16.81
C GLY A 235 7.65 -11.35 15.33
N THR A 236 7.35 -10.14 14.86
CA THR A 236 6.92 -9.90 13.48
C THR A 236 8.06 -10.08 12.46
N LEU A 237 7.81 -10.89 11.43
CA LEU A 237 8.64 -11.07 10.24
C LEU A 237 7.85 -10.62 9.00
N TYR A 238 8.46 -9.82 8.14
CA TYR A 238 7.91 -9.50 6.84
C TYR A 238 8.63 -10.30 5.76
N VAL A 239 7.86 -10.88 4.85
CA VAL A 239 8.30 -11.37 3.54
C VAL A 239 7.69 -10.43 2.50
N TYR A 240 8.47 -10.01 1.52
CA TYR A 240 7.99 -9.07 0.52
C TYR A 240 8.57 -9.37 -0.85
N GLN A 241 7.80 -8.98 -1.87
CA GLN A 241 8.20 -8.99 -3.27
C GLN A 241 7.87 -7.65 -3.90
N ILE A 242 8.76 -7.12 -4.73
CA ILE A 242 8.51 -5.96 -5.58
C ILE A 242 8.82 -6.33 -7.02
N VAL A 243 7.80 -6.28 -7.88
CA VAL A 243 7.93 -6.54 -9.32
C VAL A 243 7.75 -5.23 -10.09
N ARG A 244 8.74 -4.87 -10.90
CA ARG A 244 8.66 -3.82 -11.91
C ARG A 244 8.03 -4.40 -13.18
N SER A 245 7.06 -3.70 -13.77
CA SER A 245 6.35 -4.19 -14.95
C SER A 245 5.87 -3.06 -15.86
N THR A 246 5.58 -3.39 -17.12
CA THR A 246 4.83 -2.53 -18.05
C THR A 246 3.31 -2.76 -17.97
N SER A 247 2.88 -3.80 -17.26
CA SER A 247 1.47 -4.09 -17.01
C SER A 247 0.95 -3.29 -15.82
N ARG A 248 -0.28 -2.78 -15.94
CA ARG A 248 -1.00 -2.18 -14.80
C ARG A 248 -1.49 -3.26 -13.81
N GLU A 249 -1.62 -4.49 -14.26
CA GLU A 249 -2.19 -5.58 -13.47
C GLU A 249 -1.16 -6.19 -12.53
N HIS A 250 -1.50 -6.24 -11.24
CA HIS A 250 -0.63 -6.84 -10.24
C HIS A 250 -0.58 -8.37 -10.42
N PRO A 251 0.60 -8.99 -10.57
CA PRO A 251 0.74 -10.41 -10.93
C PRO A 251 0.11 -11.36 -9.90
N HIS A 252 0.23 -11.02 -8.61
CA HIS A 252 -0.30 -11.80 -7.50
C HIS A 252 -1.49 -11.12 -6.79
N TRP A 253 -2.30 -10.32 -7.50
CA TRP A 253 -3.35 -9.53 -6.87
C TRP A 253 -4.27 -10.39 -5.99
N GLN A 254 -4.33 -10.07 -4.69
CA GLN A 254 -5.16 -10.77 -3.70
C GLN A 254 -4.88 -12.28 -3.57
N ARG A 255 -3.76 -12.76 -4.13
CA ARG A 255 -3.31 -14.14 -3.96
C ARG A 255 -2.41 -14.19 -2.72
N GLN A 256 -2.71 -15.12 -1.82
CA GLN A 256 -1.93 -15.35 -0.60
C GLN A 256 -0.75 -16.29 -0.87
N GLU A 257 -0.01 -15.98 -1.93
CA GLU A 257 1.17 -16.73 -2.40
C GLU A 257 2.38 -15.78 -2.44
N MET A 258 3.54 -16.28 -2.00
CA MET A 258 4.87 -15.69 -2.16
C MET A 258 5.91 -16.80 -2.06
#